data_AF-A0A3D1CUC2-F1
#
_entry.id   AF-A0A3D1CUC2-F1
#
_cell.length_a   1.000
_cell.length_b   1.000
_cell.length_c   1.000
_cell.angle_alpha   90.00
_cell.angle_beta   90.00
_cell.angle_gamma   90.00
#
_symmetry.space_group_name_H-M   'P 1'
#
loop_
_entity.id
_entity.type
_entity.pdbx_description
1 polymer ?
#
loop_
_entity_poly.entity_id
_entity_poly.type
_entity_poly.pdbx_seq_one_letter_code
_entity_poly.pdbx_strand_id
1 'polypeptide(L)'
;ATSSDPKISYIELWADRTPLLQKIVFEGENLQREIELTSQLHQYSTGPNRENFNQYDQIIKNVVSKLNQEFSEQDYPPSNHLDPNLVKAMAYVESKVGQYQALSGNYPAFPDVIQIADPRNPAIHTLNNDGWVDPTTGQKAEEYTWTSKHITIMDYEGKAKVTTVADSIYWGAVWLYHKAEAIKEDGSRSWRSWSEAVTRYNGGGDARYSKKVYDIYEKGDWK
;
A
#
# COMPACT_ATOMS: atom_id res chain seq x y z
N ALA A 1 50.57 -12.94 -11.81
CA ALA A 1 49.62 -11.91 -12.24
C ALA A 1 48.24 -12.35 -11.77
N THR A 2 47.71 -11.72 -10.73
CA THR A 2 46.36 -11.98 -10.22
C THR A 2 45.36 -11.46 -11.24
N SER A 3 44.64 -12.37 -11.88
CA SER A 3 43.43 -12.05 -12.64
C SER A 3 42.46 -11.34 -11.70
N SER A 4 42.34 -10.03 -11.80
CA SER A 4 41.26 -9.30 -11.14
C SER A 4 40.02 -9.57 -11.97
N ASP A 5 39.22 -10.55 -11.56
CA ASP A 5 37.90 -10.77 -12.16
C ASP A 5 37.14 -9.43 -12.17
N PRO A 6 36.48 -9.08 -13.29
CA PRO A 6 35.75 -7.83 -13.39
C PRO A 6 34.64 -7.80 -12.34
N LYS A 7 34.79 -6.91 -11.34
CA LYS A 7 33.72 -6.59 -10.39
C LYS A 7 32.67 -5.74 -11.09
N ILE A 8 31.54 -6.36 -11.45
CA ILE A 8 30.34 -5.60 -11.81
C ILE A 8 29.94 -4.77 -10.59
N SER A 9 30.00 -3.44 -10.72
CA SER A 9 29.76 -2.53 -9.59
C SER A 9 28.32 -2.02 -9.55
N TYR A 10 27.65 -1.90 -10.70
CA TYR A 10 26.21 -1.69 -10.81
C TYR A 10 25.72 -2.07 -12.22
N ILE A 11 24.42 -2.33 -12.34
CA ILE A 11 23.70 -2.40 -13.62
C ILE A 11 22.62 -1.32 -13.56
N GLU A 12 22.61 -0.43 -14.54
CA GLU A 12 21.55 0.56 -14.71
C GLU A 12 20.70 0.15 -15.91
N LEU A 13 19.39 0.03 -15.70
CA LEU A 13 18.42 -0.32 -16.74
C LEU A 13 17.50 0.87 -16.97
N TRP A 14 17.56 1.43 -18.17
CA TRP A 14 16.66 2.48 -18.62
C TRP A 14 15.51 1.83 -19.38
N ALA A 15 14.30 1.89 -18.82
CA ALA A 15 13.09 1.42 -19.49
C ALA A 15 12.13 2.61 -19.70
N ASP A 16 11.82 2.91 -20.95
CA ASP A 16 10.97 4.01 -21.42
C ASP A 16 9.47 3.64 -21.44
N ARG A 17 9.05 2.83 -20.45
CA ARG A 17 7.68 2.37 -20.15
C ARG A 17 7.17 1.14 -20.90
N THR A 18 7.92 0.49 -21.78
CA THR A 18 7.60 -0.88 -22.24
C THR A 18 8.82 -1.56 -22.88
N PRO A 19 9.18 -2.81 -22.54
CA PRO A 19 8.49 -3.73 -21.63
C PRO A 19 8.72 -3.43 -20.14
N LEU A 20 7.72 -3.77 -19.30
CA LEU A 20 7.92 -3.91 -17.86
C LEU A 20 9.00 -4.97 -17.62
N LEU A 21 10.05 -4.61 -16.92
CA LEU A 21 11.08 -5.54 -16.52
C LEU A 21 10.48 -6.53 -15.51
N GLN A 22 10.17 -7.75 -15.95
CA GLN A 22 9.51 -8.75 -15.11
C GLN A 22 10.49 -9.47 -14.17
N LYS A 23 11.75 -9.65 -14.59
CA LYS A 23 12.77 -10.37 -13.82
C LYS A 23 14.18 -10.00 -14.29
N ILE A 24 15.10 -9.78 -13.35
CA ILE A 24 16.54 -9.83 -13.61
C ILE A 24 17.08 -11.07 -12.89
N VAL A 25 17.82 -11.92 -13.59
CA VAL A 25 18.49 -13.08 -13.00
C VAL A 25 19.99 -12.86 -13.12
N PHE A 26 20.69 -13.01 -12.00
CA PHE A 26 22.14 -13.02 -11.96
C PHE A 26 22.57 -14.46 -11.70
N GLU A 27 23.31 -15.07 -12.62
CA GLU A 27 23.82 -16.44 -12.48
C GLU A 27 25.32 -16.41 -12.17
N GLY A 28 25.73 -17.07 -11.08
CA GLY A 28 27.13 -17.20 -10.68
C GLY A 28 27.28 -17.84 -9.29
N GLU A 29 28.36 -18.58 -9.07
CA GLU A 29 28.57 -19.43 -7.88
C GLU A 29 28.62 -18.69 -6.53
N ASN A 30 28.61 -17.35 -6.52
CA ASN A 30 28.72 -16.51 -5.31
C ASN A 30 27.72 -15.34 -5.27
N LEU A 31 26.65 -15.36 -6.07
CA LEU A 31 25.64 -14.29 -6.11
C LEU A 31 24.49 -14.54 -5.12
N GLN A 32 24.80 -14.68 -3.84
CA GLN A 32 23.83 -14.40 -2.76
C GLN A 32 23.95 -12.92 -2.40
N ARG A 33 23.46 -12.05 -3.27
CA ARG A 33 23.09 -10.69 -2.87
C ARG A 33 21.64 -10.49 -3.29
N GLU A 34 20.82 -10.27 -2.29
CA GLU A 34 19.47 -9.76 -2.43
C GLU A 34 19.58 -8.44 -3.21
N ILE A 35 19.13 -8.47 -4.46
CA ILE A 35 19.06 -7.25 -5.25
C ILE A 35 17.77 -6.58 -4.83
N GLU A 36 17.94 -5.55 -4.01
CA GLU A 36 16.86 -4.63 -3.69
C GLU A 36 16.48 -3.94 -5.01
N LEU A 37 15.43 -4.46 -5.67
CA LEU A 37 14.73 -3.76 -6.74
C LEU A 37 14.08 -2.53 -6.11
N THR A 38 14.89 -1.48 -5.95
CA THR A 38 14.41 -0.18 -5.48
C THR A 38 13.64 0.46 -6.62
N SER A 39 12.33 0.18 -6.71
CA SER A 39 11.45 0.97 -7.58
C SER A 39 11.57 2.42 -7.13
N GLN A 40 12.15 3.27 -7.97
CA GLN A 40 12.19 4.70 -7.66
C GLN A 40 10.75 5.20 -7.57
N LEU A 41 10.45 5.94 -6.50
CA LEU A 41 9.15 6.58 -6.38
C LEU A 41 9.04 7.69 -7.43
N HIS A 42 7.91 7.74 -8.11
CA HIS A 42 7.50 8.81 -9.00
C HIS A 42 7.65 10.16 -8.29
N GLN A 43 8.26 11.13 -8.97
CA GLN A 43 8.45 12.47 -8.43
C GLN A 43 7.35 13.38 -8.94
N TYR A 44 6.42 13.74 -8.05
CA TYR A 44 5.27 14.57 -8.39
C TYR A 44 5.70 16.03 -8.51
N SER A 45 5.16 16.71 -9.51
CA SER A 45 5.29 18.16 -9.66
C SER A 45 4.89 18.88 -8.38
N THR A 46 5.51 20.01 -8.07
CA THR A 46 5.05 20.89 -6.99
C THR A 46 3.62 21.35 -7.24
N GLY A 47 2.80 21.38 -6.19
CA GLY A 47 1.42 21.85 -6.25
C GLY A 47 1.29 23.35 -6.51
N PRO A 48 0.08 23.83 -6.87
CA PRO A 48 -0.15 25.24 -7.21
C PRO A 48 0.15 26.21 -6.05
N ASN A 49 0.07 25.75 -4.80
CA ASN A 49 0.38 26.52 -3.61
C ASN A 49 1.72 26.12 -2.99
N ARG A 50 2.65 25.59 -3.81
CA ARG A 50 3.97 25.10 -3.39
C ARG A 50 3.92 23.85 -2.51
N GLU A 51 2.86 23.06 -2.60
CA GLU A 51 2.75 21.79 -1.89
C GLU A 51 3.86 20.82 -2.32
N ASN A 52 4.52 20.19 -1.35
CA ASN A 52 5.49 19.13 -1.59
C ASN A 52 4.83 17.76 -1.44
N PHE A 53 4.37 17.18 -2.55
CA PHE A 53 3.75 15.85 -2.55
C PHE A 53 4.77 14.69 -2.43
N ASN A 54 6.07 14.99 -2.39
CA ASN A 54 7.14 13.99 -2.25
C ASN A 54 7.71 13.93 -0.82
N GLN A 55 7.16 14.71 0.12
CA GLN A 55 7.70 14.89 1.48
C GLN A 55 7.76 13.59 2.32
N TYR A 56 6.97 12.57 1.97
CA TYR A 56 6.89 11.30 2.72
C TYR A 56 7.39 10.09 1.91
N ASP A 57 8.10 10.31 0.80
CA ASP A 57 8.59 9.24 -0.07
C ASP A 57 9.40 8.17 0.68
N GLN A 58 10.29 8.59 1.58
CA GLN A 58 11.09 7.63 2.34
C GLN A 58 10.24 6.82 3.33
N ILE A 59 9.22 7.44 3.94
CA ILE A 59 8.31 6.75 4.86
C ILE A 59 7.51 5.70 4.08
N ILE A 60 6.97 6.07 2.91
CA ILE A 60 6.24 5.16 2.03
C ILE A 60 7.10 3.97 1.63
N LYS A 61 8.33 4.20 1.15
CA LYS A 61 9.26 3.13 0.79
C LYS A 61 9.53 2.19 1.96
N ASN A 62 9.89 2.73 3.12
CA ASN A 62 10.25 1.93 4.28
C ASN A 62 9.08 1.07 4.77
N VAL A 63 7.88 1.66 4.86
CA VAL A 63 6.68 0.96 5.30
C VAL A 63 6.31 -0.15 4.32
N VAL A 64 6.26 0.17 3.02
CA VAL A 64 5.89 -0.81 1.99
C VAL A 64 6.92 -1.93 1.88
N SER A 65 8.22 -1.62 1.98
CA SER A 65 9.28 -2.62 2.00
C SER A 65 9.13 -3.57 3.19
N LYS A 66 8.89 -3.03 4.39
CA LYS A 66 8.65 -3.82 5.60
C LYS A 66 7.44 -4.75 5.44
N LEU A 67 6.32 -4.22 4.95
CA LEU A 67 5.11 -5.03 4.75
C LEU A 67 5.28 -6.08 3.65
N ASN A 68 5.94 -5.74 2.54
CA ASN A 68 6.28 -6.71 1.49
C ASN A 68 7.07 -7.89 2.08
N GLN A 69 8.07 -7.61 2.93
CA GLN A 69 8.81 -8.65 3.64
C GLN A 69 7.88 -9.48 4.53
N GLU A 70 7.13 -8.84 5.44
CA GLU A 70 6.21 -9.52 6.38
C GLU A 70 5.17 -10.41 5.67
N PHE A 71 4.62 -9.96 4.55
CA PHE A 71 3.62 -10.72 3.79
C PHE A 71 4.22 -11.77 2.86
N SER A 72 5.48 -11.61 2.43
CA SER A 72 6.20 -12.62 1.64
C SER A 72 6.61 -13.86 2.44
N GLU A 73 6.77 -13.72 3.76
CA GLU A 73 7.15 -14.80 4.69
C GLU A 73 5.95 -15.69 5.10
N GLN A 74 4.73 -15.37 4.64
CA GLN A 74 3.52 -16.14 4.96
C GLN A 74 3.42 -17.43 4.11
N ASP A 75 2.69 -18.44 4.61
CA ASP A 75 2.50 -19.73 3.91
C ASP A 75 1.90 -19.59 2.49
N TYR A 76 1.10 -18.54 2.29
CA TYR A 76 0.45 -18.21 1.02
C TYR A 76 0.67 -16.73 0.74
N PRO A 77 1.85 -16.34 0.21
CA PRO A 77 2.19 -14.94 -0.02
C PRO A 77 1.47 -14.40 -1.28
N PRO A 78 1.32 -13.08 -1.41
CA PRO A 78 0.82 -12.47 -2.64
C PRO A 78 1.75 -12.76 -3.81
N SER A 79 1.19 -13.00 -5.00
CA SER A 79 1.97 -13.29 -6.21
C SER A 79 2.81 -12.10 -6.69
N ASN A 80 2.44 -10.88 -6.30
CA ASN A 80 3.16 -9.65 -6.60
C ASN A 80 3.25 -8.81 -5.33
N HIS A 81 4.43 -8.23 -5.08
CA HIS A 81 4.63 -7.27 -4.00
C HIS A 81 3.79 -6.00 -4.23
N LEU A 82 3.46 -5.31 -3.13
CA LEU A 82 2.84 -3.99 -3.19
C LEU A 82 3.86 -2.97 -3.70
N ASP A 83 3.49 -2.24 -4.75
CA ASP A 83 4.32 -1.16 -5.29
C ASP A 83 4.17 0.10 -4.42
N PRO A 84 5.27 0.69 -3.89
CA PRO A 84 5.19 1.92 -3.11
C PRO A 84 4.64 3.11 -3.91
N ASN A 85 4.75 3.12 -5.24
CA ASN A 85 4.11 4.14 -6.08
C ASN A 85 2.58 4.08 -6.01
N LEU A 86 2.00 2.89 -5.83
CA LEU A 86 0.55 2.74 -5.68
C LEU A 86 0.09 3.37 -4.36
N VAL A 87 0.80 3.10 -3.26
CA VAL A 87 0.52 3.69 -1.95
C VAL A 87 0.67 5.21 -1.99
N LYS A 88 1.70 5.72 -2.68
CA LYS A 88 1.88 7.16 -2.89
C LYS A 88 0.71 7.78 -3.67
N ALA A 89 0.26 7.13 -4.74
CA ALA A 89 -0.89 7.58 -5.52
C ALA A 89 -2.18 7.60 -4.69
N MET A 90 -2.40 6.57 -3.86
CA MET A 90 -3.52 6.55 -2.91
C MET A 90 -3.44 7.72 -1.93
N ALA A 91 -2.30 7.93 -1.26
CA ALA A 91 -2.13 9.05 -0.33
C ALA A 91 -2.36 10.43 -1.00
N TYR A 92 -2.00 10.57 -2.28
CA TYR A 92 -2.33 11.76 -3.05
C TYR A 92 -3.83 11.92 -3.28
N VAL A 93 -4.53 10.86 -3.70
CA VAL A 93 -5.99 10.91 -3.96
C VAL A 93 -6.78 11.14 -2.67
N GLU A 94 -6.37 10.51 -1.57
CA GLU A 94 -7.05 10.60 -0.27
C GLU A 94 -6.95 11.99 0.35
N SER A 95 -5.75 12.58 0.32
CA SER A 95 -5.48 13.75 1.17
C SER A 95 -4.51 14.76 0.56
N LYS A 96 -4.13 14.59 -0.73
CA LYS A 96 -2.99 15.27 -1.33
C LYS A 96 -1.73 15.12 -0.49
N VAL A 97 -1.50 13.92 0.06
CA VAL A 97 -0.34 13.62 0.92
C VAL A 97 -0.34 14.51 2.19
N GLY A 98 -1.53 14.67 2.81
CA GLY A 98 -1.79 15.46 4.01
C GLY A 98 -1.97 16.96 3.77
N GLN A 99 -1.90 17.43 2.53
CA GLN A 99 -1.95 18.86 2.18
C GLN A 99 -3.39 19.36 1.94
N TYR A 100 -4.38 18.46 1.87
CA TYR A 100 -5.78 18.85 1.76
C TYR A 100 -6.28 19.50 3.05
N GLN A 101 -6.72 20.76 2.96
CA GLN A 101 -7.35 21.45 4.08
C GLN A 101 -8.82 21.07 4.15
N ALA A 102 -9.15 20.22 5.13
CA ALA A 102 -10.53 19.86 5.41
C ALA A 102 -11.33 21.10 5.84
N LEU A 103 -12.58 21.22 5.36
CA LEU A 103 -13.51 22.23 5.85
C LEU A 103 -13.78 22.02 7.35
N SER A 104 -14.10 23.09 8.07
CA SER A 104 -14.46 23.02 9.48
C SER A 104 -15.55 21.97 9.73
N GLY A 105 -15.30 21.05 10.67
CA GLY A 105 -16.20 19.93 10.99
C GLY A 105 -15.95 18.63 10.22
N ASN A 106 -15.05 18.62 9.22
CA ASN A 106 -14.61 17.39 8.55
C ASN A 106 -13.38 16.78 9.24
N TYR A 107 -13.22 15.46 9.09
CA TYR A 107 -12.02 14.75 9.57
C TYR A 107 -10.75 15.31 8.88
N PRO A 108 -9.67 15.57 9.63
CA PRO A 108 -8.48 16.19 9.09
C PRO A 108 -7.66 15.23 8.21
N ALA A 109 -7.01 15.78 7.18
CA ALA A 109 -6.08 15.07 6.31
C ALA A 109 -4.74 14.70 6.97
N PHE A 110 -4.38 15.37 8.07
CA PHE A 110 -3.13 15.19 8.78
C PHE A 110 -3.41 14.84 10.25
N PRO A 111 -2.74 13.82 10.83
CA PRO A 111 -1.65 13.02 10.25
C PRO A 111 -2.10 11.89 9.31
N ASP A 112 -3.41 11.72 9.10
CA ASP A 112 -3.97 10.58 8.37
C ASP A 112 -3.95 10.75 6.84
N VAL A 113 -2.76 10.72 6.26
CA VAL A 113 -2.53 10.99 4.82
C VAL A 113 -3.16 9.98 3.86
N ILE A 114 -3.58 8.80 4.32
CA ILE A 114 -4.31 7.80 3.51
C ILE A 114 -5.73 7.53 4.01
N GLN A 115 -6.23 8.40 4.90
CA GLN A 115 -7.62 8.44 5.39
C GLN A 115 -8.14 7.11 5.97
N ILE A 116 -7.26 6.33 6.59
CA ILE A 116 -7.62 5.02 7.17
C ILE A 116 -8.33 5.16 8.52
N ALA A 117 -8.07 6.24 9.26
CA ALA A 117 -8.48 6.44 10.65
C ALA A 117 -9.62 7.45 10.83
N ASP A 118 -10.32 7.83 9.76
CA ASP A 118 -11.58 8.56 9.87
C ASP A 118 -12.59 7.69 10.66
N PRO A 119 -13.04 8.11 11.86
CA PRO A 119 -13.93 7.31 12.72
C PRO A 119 -15.35 7.15 12.14
N ARG A 120 -15.63 7.80 11.01
CA ARG A 120 -16.89 7.64 10.27
C ARG A 120 -16.80 6.50 9.26
N ASN A 121 -15.60 6.03 8.95
CA ASN A 121 -15.34 4.97 7.98
C ASN A 121 -15.11 3.63 8.69
N PRO A 122 -15.57 2.50 8.12
CA PRO A 122 -15.47 1.20 8.78
C PRO A 122 -14.03 0.69 8.93
N ALA A 123 -13.08 1.17 8.13
CA ALA A 123 -11.77 0.52 7.98
C ALA A 123 -10.96 0.37 9.28
N ILE A 124 -10.79 1.45 10.05
CA ILE A 124 -10.04 1.38 11.33
C ILE A 124 -10.77 0.54 12.38
N HIS A 125 -12.10 0.55 12.33
CA HIS A 125 -12.94 -0.24 13.22
C HIS A 125 -12.86 -1.73 12.89
N THR A 126 -12.85 -2.08 11.60
CA THR A 126 -12.65 -3.45 11.13
C THR A 126 -11.26 -3.97 11.51
N LEU A 127 -10.21 -3.17 11.36
CA LEU A 127 -8.86 -3.56 11.79
C LEU A 127 -8.82 -3.90 13.29
N ASN A 128 -9.56 -3.19 14.14
CA ASN A 128 -9.55 -3.40 15.59
C ASN A 128 -10.70 -4.26 16.12
N ASN A 129 -11.61 -4.75 15.26
CA ASN A 129 -12.83 -5.47 15.63
C ASN A 129 -13.55 -4.87 16.86
N ASP A 130 -13.68 -3.54 16.92
CA ASP A 130 -14.11 -2.83 18.14
C ASP A 130 -15.63 -2.80 18.33
N GLY A 131 -16.36 -3.53 17.48
CA GLY A 131 -17.80 -3.65 17.54
C GLY A 131 -18.56 -2.51 16.86
N TRP A 132 -17.89 -1.64 16.09
CA TRP A 132 -18.56 -0.60 15.33
C TRP A 132 -19.62 -1.16 14.37
N VAL A 133 -20.75 -0.46 14.31
CA VAL A 133 -21.88 -0.77 13.45
C VAL A 133 -22.13 0.44 12.57
N ASP A 134 -22.22 0.21 11.26
CA ASP A 134 -22.49 1.26 10.30
C ASP A 134 -23.84 1.91 10.61
N PRO A 135 -23.88 3.23 10.88
CA PRO A 135 -25.10 3.91 11.27
C PRO A 135 -26.15 3.98 10.16
N THR A 136 -25.75 3.76 8.91
CA THR A 136 -26.60 3.77 7.72
C THR A 136 -27.14 2.38 7.40
N THR A 137 -26.29 1.35 7.45
CA THR A 137 -26.67 -0.02 7.04
C THR A 137 -27.03 -0.94 8.20
N GLY A 138 -26.66 -0.58 9.44
CA GLY A 138 -26.81 -1.44 10.62
C GLY A 138 -25.89 -2.66 10.62
N GLN A 139 -24.93 -2.74 9.70
CA GLN A 139 -23.99 -3.86 9.58
C GLN A 139 -22.77 -3.64 10.48
N LYS A 140 -22.35 -4.71 11.15
CA LYS A 140 -21.12 -4.71 11.93
C LYS A 140 -19.92 -4.69 10.98
N ALA A 141 -18.95 -3.84 11.24
CA ALA A 141 -17.74 -3.73 10.42
C ALA A 141 -16.73 -4.84 10.77
N GLU A 142 -17.03 -6.07 10.37
CA GLU A 142 -16.19 -7.25 10.61
C GLU A 142 -15.61 -7.80 9.31
N GLU A 143 -14.34 -8.20 9.34
CA GLU A 143 -13.70 -8.98 8.29
C GLU A 143 -12.94 -10.16 8.88
N TYR A 144 -12.69 -11.14 8.03
CA TYR A 144 -12.00 -12.37 8.40
C TYR A 144 -10.65 -12.43 7.68
N THR A 145 -9.65 -12.90 8.40
CA THR A 145 -8.30 -13.15 7.86
C THR A 145 -7.98 -14.63 8.00
N TRP A 146 -7.13 -15.13 7.11
CA TRP A 146 -6.68 -16.51 7.15
C TRP A 146 -5.38 -16.63 7.97
N THR A 147 -5.39 -17.50 8.98
CA THR A 147 -4.16 -17.92 9.69
C THR A 147 -3.73 -19.30 9.21
N SER A 148 -2.47 -19.69 9.46
CA SER A 148 -1.92 -21.02 9.12
C SER A 148 -2.74 -22.21 9.65
N LYS A 149 -3.67 -21.96 10.57
CA LYS A 149 -4.48 -23.00 11.23
C LYS A 149 -5.98 -22.91 10.92
N HIS A 150 -6.54 -21.72 10.72
CA HIS A 150 -7.97 -21.49 10.49
C HIS A 150 -8.27 -20.03 10.13
N ILE A 151 -9.50 -19.78 9.66
CA ILE A 151 -10.06 -18.43 9.47
C ILE A 151 -10.41 -17.85 10.83
N THR A 152 -9.96 -16.63 11.10
CA THR A 152 -10.29 -15.87 12.32
C THR A 152 -10.86 -14.51 11.97
N ILE A 153 -11.62 -13.92 12.89
CA ILE A 153 -11.98 -12.51 12.78
C ILE A 153 -10.69 -11.70 12.87
N MET A 154 -10.51 -10.74 11.97
CA MET A 154 -9.37 -9.84 11.99
C MET A 154 -9.48 -8.91 13.21
N ASP A 155 -8.45 -8.89 14.05
CA ASP A 155 -8.39 -8.03 15.23
C ASP A 155 -6.93 -7.69 15.55
N TYR A 156 -6.59 -6.41 15.44
CA TYR A 156 -5.30 -5.85 15.83
C TYR A 156 -5.25 -5.38 17.28
N GLU A 157 -6.24 -5.74 18.11
CA GLU A 157 -6.28 -5.53 19.56
C GLU A 157 -6.13 -4.05 19.96
N GLY A 158 -6.73 -3.15 19.18
CA GLY A 158 -6.60 -1.70 19.40
C GLY A 158 -5.22 -1.12 19.06
N LYS A 159 -4.35 -1.87 18.38
CA LYS A 159 -3.05 -1.38 17.89
C LYS A 159 -3.21 -0.53 16.62
N ALA A 160 -4.28 -0.72 15.85
CA ALA A 160 -4.53 0.10 14.66
C ALA A 160 -4.97 1.50 15.06
N LYS A 161 -4.02 2.44 15.09
CA LYS A 161 -4.20 3.84 15.50
C LYS A 161 -3.29 4.71 14.66
N VAL A 162 -3.80 5.87 14.24
CA VAL A 162 -3.03 6.84 13.46
C VAL A 162 -2.71 8.05 14.32
N THR A 163 -1.46 8.13 14.77
CA THR A 163 -0.92 9.27 15.53
C THR A 163 0.16 10.01 14.74
N THR A 164 0.76 9.34 13.76
CA THR A 164 1.78 9.87 12.86
C THR A 164 1.47 9.54 11.40
N VAL A 165 2.16 10.21 10.47
CA VAL A 165 2.10 9.90 9.04
C VAL A 165 2.55 8.47 8.75
N ALA A 166 3.55 7.98 9.48
CA ALA A 166 4.02 6.60 9.35
C ALA A 166 2.92 5.60 9.76
N ASP A 167 2.16 5.89 10.81
CA ASP A 167 1.02 5.07 11.23
C ASP A 167 -0.07 5.04 10.15
N SER A 168 -0.40 6.21 9.58
CA SER A 168 -1.38 6.32 8.50
C SER A 168 -1.00 5.43 7.31
N ILE A 169 0.24 5.57 6.83
CA ILE A 169 0.75 4.78 5.70
C ILE A 169 0.80 3.29 6.07
N TYR A 170 1.25 2.93 7.28
CA TYR A 170 1.33 1.53 7.73
C TYR A 170 -0.05 0.88 7.78
N TRP A 171 -1.00 1.47 8.50
CA TRP A 171 -2.34 0.88 8.64
C TRP A 171 -3.15 0.94 7.35
N GLY A 172 -2.99 1.97 6.53
CA GLY A 172 -3.58 2.00 5.19
C GLY A 172 -3.02 0.90 4.28
N ALA A 173 -1.71 0.68 4.29
CA ALA A 173 -1.12 -0.41 3.53
C ALA A 173 -1.55 -1.79 4.06
N VAL A 174 -1.60 -1.99 5.38
CA VAL A 174 -2.15 -3.21 6.00
C VAL A 174 -3.60 -3.45 5.56
N TRP A 175 -4.43 -2.41 5.57
CA TRP A 175 -5.81 -2.51 5.08
C TRP A 175 -5.87 -2.91 3.60
N LEU A 176 -5.01 -2.34 2.76
CA LEU A 176 -4.91 -2.70 1.35
C LEU A 176 -4.52 -4.18 1.15
N TYR A 177 -3.61 -4.71 1.96
CA TYR A 177 -3.29 -6.13 1.99
C TYR A 177 -4.52 -6.98 2.32
N HIS A 178 -5.28 -6.63 3.36
CA HIS A 178 -6.52 -7.34 3.70
C HIS A 178 -7.56 -7.28 2.59
N LYS A 179 -7.66 -6.15 1.88
CA LYS A 179 -8.53 -6.05 0.69
C LYS A 179 -8.07 -6.90 -0.48
N ALA A 180 -6.76 -7.11 -0.61
CA ALA A 180 -6.20 -8.03 -1.59
C ALA A 180 -6.44 -9.50 -1.19
N GLU A 181 -6.49 -9.81 0.10
CA GLU A 181 -6.73 -11.16 0.59
C GLU A 181 -8.16 -11.65 0.28
N ALA A 182 -8.26 -12.82 -0.36
CA ALA A 182 -9.51 -13.50 -0.67
C ALA A 182 -9.52 -14.90 -0.06
N ILE A 183 -10.49 -15.14 0.80
CA ILE A 183 -10.81 -16.46 1.34
C ILE A 183 -11.86 -17.11 0.42
N LYS A 184 -11.55 -18.27 -0.14
CA LYS A 184 -12.46 -19.04 -1.00
C LYS A 184 -13.40 -19.90 -0.16
N GLU A 185 -14.44 -20.45 -0.79
CA GLU A 185 -15.44 -21.32 -0.14
C GLU A 185 -14.83 -22.58 0.48
N ASP A 186 -13.75 -23.10 -0.10
CA ASP A 186 -12.99 -24.24 0.41
C ASP A 186 -12.04 -23.88 1.57
N GLY A 187 -12.07 -22.61 2.02
CA GLY A 187 -11.19 -22.07 3.04
C GLY A 187 -9.76 -21.81 2.56
N SER A 188 -9.47 -22.00 1.26
CA SER A 188 -8.17 -21.67 0.70
C SER A 188 -8.00 -20.16 0.52
N ARG A 189 -6.75 -19.72 0.68
CA ARG A 189 -6.37 -18.32 0.51
C ARG A 189 -5.97 -18.05 -0.93
N SER A 190 -6.35 -16.88 -1.43
CA SER A 190 -5.87 -16.33 -2.69
C SER A 190 -5.69 -14.83 -2.57
N TRP A 191 -4.98 -14.26 -3.53
CA TRP A 191 -4.72 -12.83 -3.58
C TRP A 191 -5.35 -12.25 -4.84
N ARG A 192 -6.18 -11.24 -4.65
CA ARG A 192 -6.70 -10.39 -5.72
C ARG A 192 -5.59 -9.52 -6.28
N SER A 193 -5.81 -8.98 -7.46
CA SER A 193 -4.94 -7.94 -7.99
C SER A 193 -4.96 -6.69 -7.09
N TRP A 194 -3.86 -5.94 -7.07
CA TRP A 194 -3.82 -4.65 -6.39
C TRP A 194 -4.89 -3.67 -6.91
N SER A 195 -5.26 -3.76 -8.18
CA SER A 195 -6.33 -2.92 -8.75
C SER A 195 -7.69 -3.22 -8.15
N GLU A 196 -7.99 -4.50 -7.91
CA GLU A 196 -9.20 -4.90 -7.22
C GLU A 196 -9.13 -4.52 -5.73
N ALA A 197 -7.98 -4.69 -5.09
CA ALA A 197 -7.77 -4.28 -3.71
C ALA A 197 -8.02 -2.78 -3.49
N VAL A 198 -7.49 -1.91 -4.37
CA VAL A 198 -7.75 -0.46 -4.36
C VAL A 198 -9.23 -0.14 -4.54
N THR A 199 -9.94 -0.88 -5.38
CA THR A 199 -11.39 -0.71 -5.56
C THR A 199 -12.14 -1.01 -4.27
N ARG A 200 -11.74 -2.07 -3.56
CA ARG A 200 -12.35 -2.51 -2.29
C ARG A 200 -11.91 -1.65 -1.10
N TYR A 201 -10.73 -1.04 -1.15
CA TYR A 201 -10.20 -0.14 -0.12
C TYR A 201 -11.18 1.00 0.19
N ASN A 202 -11.71 1.63 -0.86
CA ASN A 202 -12.67 2.73 -0.78
C ASN A 202 -14.08 2.30 -0.31
N GLY A 203 -14.36 1.01 -0.13
CA GLY A 203 -15.58 0.52 0.52
C GLY A 203 -16.90 0.90 -0.18
N GLY A 204 -16.87 1.28 -1.45
CA GLY A 204 -18.05 1.74 -2.19
C GLY A 204 -18.33 3.25 -2.11
N GLY A 205 -17.39 4.06 -1.62
CA GLY A 205 -17.48 5.53 -1.60
C GLY A 205 -17.44 6.16 -3.00
N ASP A 206 -16.31 6.73 -3.40
CA ASP A 206 -16.19 7.33 -4.75
C ASP A 206 -16.09 6.22 -5.82
N ALA A 207 -17.11 6.09 -6.68
CA ALA A 207 -17.12 5.14 -7.81
C ALA A 207 -15.96 5.34 -8.80
N ARG A 208 -15.30 6.51 -8.80
CA ARG A 208 -14.11 6.80 -9.62
C ARG A 208 -12.80 6.69 -8.86
N TYR A 209 -12.81 6.27 -7.60
CA TYR A 209 -11.63 6.22 -6.75
C TYR A 209 -10.48 5.44 -7.40
N SER A 210 -10.74 4.18 -7.79
CA SER A 210 -9.73 3.33 -8.41
C SER A 210 -9.16 3.98 -9.68
N LYS A 211 -10.02 4.54 -10.54
CA LYS A 211 -9.56 5.27 -11.73
C LYS A 211 -8.65 6.44 -11.37
N LYS A 212 -9.02 7.26 -10.39
CA LYS A 212 -8.19 8.41 -9.95
C LYS A 212 -6.83 7.95 -9.43
N VAL A 213 -6.79 6.90 -8.63
CA VAL A 213 -5.53 6.33 -8.10
C VAL A 213 -4.66 5.84 -9.25
N TYR A 214 -5.22 5.04 -10.16
CA TYR A 214 -4.46 4.47 -11.28
C TYR A 214 -4.01 5.53 -12.29
N ASP A 215 -4.81 6.56 -12.56
CA ASP A 215 -4.41 7.68 -13.41
C ASP A 215 -3.13 8.36 -12.86
N ILE A 216 -3.04 8.56 -11.54
CA ILE A 216 -1.87 9.16 -10.87
C ILE A 216 -0.70 8.17 -10.84
N TYR A 217 -0.98 6.91 -10.51
CA TYR A 217 0.00 5.83 -10.44
C TYR A 217 0.72 5.63 -11.78
N GLU A 218 -0.03 5.53 -12.89
CA GLU A 218 0.53 5.25 -14.22
C GLU A 218 1.23 6.47 -14.84
N LYS A 219 0.68 7.68 -14.65
CA LYS A 219 1.32 8.90 -15.16
C LYS A 219 2.64 9.18 -14.45
N GLY A 220 2.69 8.90 -13.14
CA GLY A 220 3.78 9.27 -12.26
C GLY A 220 3.84 10.76 -11.93
N ASP A 221 2.74 11.48 -12.15
CA ASP A 221 2.55 12.87 -11.74
C ASP A 221 1.05 13.13 -11.54
N TRP A 222 0.73 14.22 -10.85
CA TRP A 222 -0.65 14.65 -10.63
C TRP A 222 -1.23 15.52 -11.75
N LYS A 223 -0.37 16.01 -12.64
CA LYS A 223 -0.75 16.86 -13.77
C LYS A 223 -1.28 16.07 -14.96
#